data_AF-A0A4Q4YB92-F1
#
_entry.id   AF-A0A4Q4YB92-F1
#
_cell.length_a   1.000
_cell.length_b   1.000
_cell.length_c   1.000
_cell.angle_alpha   90.00
_cell.angle_beta   90.00
_cell.angle_gamma   90.00
#
_symmetry.space_group_name_H-M   'P 1'
#
loop_
_entity.id
_entity.type
_entity.pdbx_description
1 polymer ?
#
loop_
_entity_poly.entity_id
_entity_poly.type
_entity_poly.pdbx_seq_one_letter_code
_entity_poly.pdbx_strand_id
1 'polypeptide(L)'
;MNVSGPDYSWLSVIDAAVPVGHFVFLTGLAWGVILLTTPACSWFVGMATNRFLLGLLEAAVNPTFVFIMSFWYTAAEQPLRCEAYYWTNRIATMSGALMGYAAGHIGMGLPR
;
A
#
# COMPACT_ATOMS: atom_id res chain seq x y z
N MET A 1 22.53 15.15 -9.18
CA MET A 1 23.17 16.43 -8.82
C MET A 1 24.14 16.14 -7.69
N ASN A 2 25.44 16.24 -7.97
CA ASN A 2 26.50 15.93 -7.01
C ASN A 2 26.65 17.10 -6.04
N VAL A 3 26.06 16.96 -4.86
CA VAL A 3 26.30 17.82 -3.71
C VAL A 3 27.39 17.14 -2.89
N SER A 4 28.66 17.53 -3.08
CA SER A 4 29.85 17.00 -2.38
C SER A 4 30.76 18.08 -1.76
N GLY A 5 30.22 18.86 -0.83
CA GLY A 5 30.77 20.03 -0.18
C GLY A 5 30.42 19.98 1.31
N PRO A 6 31.25 20.61 2.15
CA PRO A 6 31.27 20.37 3.59
C PRO A 6 29.99 20.76 4.34
N ASP A 7 29.12 21.59 3.75
CA ASP A 7 27.98 22.21 4.44
C ASP A 7 26.73 21.33 4.54
N TYR A 8 26.66 20.21 3.82
CA TYR A 8 25.51 19.29 3.79
C TYR A 8 25.84 17.87 4.26
N SER A 9 26.94 17.72 5.01
CA SER A 9 27.24 16.50 5.76
C SER A 9 26.05 16.08 6.65
N TRP A 10 25.34 17.03 7.26
CA TRP A 10 24.16 16.75 8.08
C TRP A 10 23.02 16.12 7.27
N LEU A 11 22.78 16.58 6.03
CA LEU A 11 21.78 16.00 5.11
C LEU A 11 22.12 14.53 4.78
N SER A 12 23.40 14.20 4.61
CA SER A 12 23.81 12.80 4.38
C SER A 12 23.64 11.89 5.61
N VAL A 13 23.64 12.42 6.85
CA VAL A 13 23.41 11.61 8.05
C VAL A 13 21.94 11.26 8.22
N ILE A 14 21.02 12.17 7.86
CA ILE A 14 19.57 11.91 7.85
C ILE A 14 19.15 11.00 6.69
N ASP A 15 19.80 11.10 5.53
CA ASP A 15 19.54 10.22 4.38
C ASP A 15 20.06 8.77 4.62
N ALA A 16 21.20 8.63 5.32
CA ALA A 16 21.75 7.33 5.70
C ALA A 16 21.04 6.66 6.91
N ALA A 17 20.38 7.45 7.76
CA ALA A 17 19.78 6.95 9.01
C ALA A 17 18.49 6.15 8.81
N VAL A 18 17.80 6.30 7.67
CA VAL A 18 16.58 5.55 7.40
C VAL A 18 16.86 4.57 6.26
N PRO A 19 17.23 3.31 6.56
CA PRO A 19 17.30 2.28 5.53
C PRO A 19 15.91 2.14 4.93
N VAL A 20 15.74 2.74 3.75
CA VAL A 20 14.46 2.85 3.03
C VAL A 20 13.76 1.50 2.91
N GLY A 21 14.54 0.42 2.77
CA GLY A 21 14.03 -0.95 2.75
C GLY A 21 13.27 -1.38 4.01
N HIS A 22 13.71 -0.96 5.21
CA HIS A 22 13.00 -1.30 6.45
C HIS A 22 11.68 -0.54 6.58
N PHE A 23 11.64 0.73 6.19
CA PHE A 23 10.39 1.51 6.24
C PHE A 23 9.32 0.91 5.33
N VAL A 24 9.70 0.53 4.11
CA VAL A 24 8.83 -0.16 3.15
C VAL A 24 8.32 -1.49 3.70
N PHE A 25 9.22 -2.29 4.27
CA PHE A 25 8.86 -3.60 4.81
C PHE A 25 7.92 -3.50 6.01
N LEU A 26 8.20 -2.59 6.95
CA LEU A 26 7.38 -2.38 8.15
C LEU A 26 5.98 -1.87 7.82
N THR A 27 5.87 -0.92 6.89
CA THR A 27 4.57 -0.38 6.44
C THR A 27 3.74 -1.44 5.70
N GLY A 28 4.37 -2.25 4.84
CA GLY A 28 3.72 -3.38 4.18
C GLY A 28 3.26 -4.48 5.14
N LEU A 29 4.10 -4.83 6.13
CA LEU A 29 3.73 -5.80 7.17
C LEU A 29 2.57 -5.30 8.03
N ALA A 30 2.62 -4.04 8.46
CA ALA A 30 1.54 -3.44 9.24
C ALA A 30 0.22 -3.49 8.47
N TRP A 31 0.24 -3.16 7.17
CA TRP A 31 -0.95 -3.25 6.33
C TRP A 31 -1.49 -4.68 6.22
N GLY A 32 -0.61 -5.66 5.98
CA GLY A 32 -1.00 -7.08 5.91
C GLY A 32 -1.61 -7.61 7.21
N VAL A 33 -1.06 -7.23 8.37
CA VAL A 33 -1.59 -7.65 9.69
C VAL A 33 -3.00 -7.11 9.93
N ILE A 34 -3.28 -5.87 9.53
CA ILE A 34 -4.63 -5.28 9.67
C ILE A 34 -5.64 -5.96 8.72
N LEU A 35 -5.22 -6.30 7.50
CA LEU A 35 -6.08 -7.08 6.60
C LEU A 35 -6.45 -8.45 7.17
N LEU A 36 -5.51 -9.18 7.76
CA LEU A 36 -5.78 -10.48 8.39
C LEU A 36 -6.69 -10.36 9.61
N THR A 37 -6.68 -9.20 10.27
CA THR A 37 -7.54 -8.91 11.44
C THR A 37 -8.96 -8.52 11.02
N THR A 38 -9.17 -8.08 9.77
CA THR A 38 -10.47 -7.63 9.24
C THR A 38 -11.60 -8.68 9.37
N PRO A 39 -11.42 -9.97 9.05
CA PRO A 39 -12.46 -10.99 9.27
C PRO A 39 -12.67 -11.37 10.75
N ALA A 40 -11.72 -11.07 11.64
CA ALA A 40 -11.80 -11.39 13.06
C ALA A 40 -12.63 -10.37 13.86
N CYS A 41 -12.90 -9.18 13.29
CA CYS A 41 -13.70 -8.15 13.94
C CYS A 41 -15.21 -8.45 13.84
N SER A 42 -15.77 -9.09 14.87
CA SER A 42 -17.22 -9.37 14.98
C SER A 42 -18.02 -8.26 15.68
N TRP A 43 -17.35 -7.24 16.23
CA TRP A 43 -17.96 -6.14 16.99
C TRP A 43 -17.86 -4.81 16.24
N PHE A 44 -18.89 -3.95 16.37
CA PHE A 44 -18.95 -2.64 15.71
C PHE A 44 -17.72 -1.76 16.00
N VAL A 45 -17.28 -1.73 17.25
CA VAL A 45 -16.10 -0.98 17.68
C VAL A 45 -14.82 -1.53 17.02
N GLY A 46 -14.67 -2.85 16.97
CA GLY A 46 -13.52 -3.50 16.32
C GLY A 46 -13.46 -3.20 14.82
N MET A 47 -14.60 -3.25 14.13
CA MET A 47 -14.67 -2.88 12.71
C MET A 47 -14.35 -1.40 12.45
N ALA A 48 -14.80 -0.50 13.33
CA ALA A 48 -14.53 0.94 13.19
C ALA A 48 -13.04 1.25 13.40
N THR A 49 -12.41 0.68 14.42
CA THR A 49 -10.97 0.83 14.67
C THR A 49 -10.14 0.22 13.55
N ASN A 50 -10.50 -0.97 13.07
CA ASN A 50 -9.82 -1.61 11.95
C ASN A 50 -9.86 -0.73 10.69
N ARG A 51 -11.01 -0.13 10.37
CA ARG A 51 -11.14 0.82 9.25
C ARG A 51 -10.31 2.09 9.41
N PHE A 52 -10.28 2.67 10.61
CA PHE A 52 -9.48 3.87 10.87
C PHE A 52 -7.99 3.60 10.66
N LEU A 53 -7.48 2.49 11.21
CA LEU A 53 -6.09 2.11 11.05
C LEU A 53 -5.76 1.71 9.62
N LEU A 54 -6.68 1.04 8.92
CA LEU A 54 -6.51 0.70 7.51
C LEU A 54 -6.35 1.97 6.65
N GLY A 55 -7.19 2.99 6.87
CA GLY A 55 -7.10 4.27 6.15
C GLY A 55 -5.80 5.04 6.43
N LEU A 56 -5.33 5.01 7.69
CA LEU A 56 -4.03 5.61 8.05
C LEU A 56 -2.87 4.93 7.33
N LEU A 57 -2.90 3.59 7.24
CA LEU A 57 -1.87 2.82 6.54
C LEU A 57 -1.95 2.95 5.02
N GLU A 58 -3.15 3.08 4.45
CA GLU A 58 -3.34 3.27 3.01
C GLU A 58 -2.74 4.61 2.53
N ALA A 59 -2.84 5.65 3.35
CA ALA A 59 -2.18 6.94 3.10
C ALA A 59 -0.64 6.84 3.12
N ALA A 60 -0.07 5.93 3.93
CA ALA A 60 1.37 5.70 4.02
C ALA A 60 1.91 4.75 2.95
N VAL A 61 1.11 3.78 2.49
CA VAL A 61 1.57 2.76 1.52
C VAL A 61 1.72 3.33 0.11
N ASN A 62 0.87 4.29 -0.26
CA ASN A 62 0.88 4.91 -1.59
C ASN A 62 2.19 5.69 -1.89
N PRO A 63 2.67 6.60 -1.01
CA PRO A 63 3.96 7.26 -1.21
C PRO A 63 5.13 6.28 -1.08
N THR A 64 5.01 5.23 -0.27
CA THR A 64 6.03 4.19 -0.12
C THR A 64 6.26 3.43 -1.43
N PHE A 65 5.19 3.08 -2.15
CA PHE A 65 5.29 2.40 -3.44
C PHE A 65 5.96 3.28 -4.52
N VAL A 66 5.54 4.55 -4.59
CA VAL A 66 6.15 5.53 -5.52
C VAL A 66 7.63 5.72 -5.21
N PHE A 67 7.99 5.77 -3.93
CA PHE A 67 9.37 5.92 -3.49
C PHE A 67 10.25 4.74 -3.87
N ILE A 68 9.77 3.50 -3.77
CA ILE A 68 10.50 2.30 -4.23
C ILE A 68 10.74 2.37 -5.75
N MET A 69 9.71 2.73 -6.52
CA MET A 69 9.84 2.86 -7.97
C MET A 69 10.88 3.92 -8.35
N SER A 70 11.07 4.93 -7.51
CA SER A 70 12.09 5.96 -7.71
C SER A 70 13.54 5.48 -7.56
N PHE A 71 13.80 4.39 -6.82
CA PHE A 71 15.17 3.84 -6.69
C PHE A 71 15.62 3.01 -7.88
N TRP A 72 14.68 2.37 -8.59
CA TRP A 72 15.00 1.42 -9.66
C TRP A 72 14.95 2.03 -11.07
N TYR A 73 14.40 3.25 -11.23
CA TYR A 73 14.17 3.85 -12.54
C TYR A 73 14.51 5.34 -12.61
N THR A 74 14.99 5.78 -13.77
CA THR A 74 15.26 7.20 -14.10
C THR A 74 13.97 8.01 -14.12
N ALA A 75 14.01 9.27 -13.65
CA ALA A 75 12.84 10.15 -13.52
C ALA A 75 11.99 10.32 -14.80
N ALA A 76 12.59 10.13 -15.98
CA ALA A 76 11.90 10.19 -17.27
C ALA A 76 11.00 8.96 -17.54
N GLU A 77 11.29 7.80 -16.96
CA GLU A 77 10.56 6.54 -17.18
C GLU A 77 9.63 6.15 -16.03
N GLN A 78 9.82 6.76 -14.86
CA GLN A 78 8.99 6.55 -13.66
C GLN A 78 7.46 6.72 -13.92
N PRO A 79 6.96 7.76 -14.60
CA PRO A 79 5.52 7.98 -14.70
C PRO A 79 4.80 6.86 -15.46
N LEU A 80 5.34 6.42 -16.61
CA LEU A 80 4.73 5.37 -17.43
C LEU A 80 4.64 4.04 -16.69
N ARG A 81 5.65 3.71 -15.88
CA ARG A 81 5.72 2.46 -15.11
C ARG A 81 4.86 2.52 -13.85
N CYS A 82 4.81 3.67 -13.16
CA CYS A 82 3.89 3.88 -12.05
C CYS A 82 2.45 3.76 -12.53
N GLU A 83 2.10 4.35 -13.66
CA GLU A 83 0.79 4.20 -14.27
C GLU A 83 0.49 2.72 -14.55
N ALA A 84 1.39 2.00 -15.24
CA ALA A 84 1.24 0.57 -15.51
C ALA A 84 0.99 -0.26 -14.23
N TYR A 85 1.67 0.07 -13.13
CA TYR A 85 1.44 -0.54 -11.83
C TYR A 85 0.05 -0.19 -11.25
N TYR A 86 -0.37 1.07 -11.33
CA TYR A 86 -1.70 1.49 -10.90
C TYR A 86 -2.83 0.87 -11.73
N TRP A 87 -2.61 0.56 -13.00
CA TRP A 87 -3.57 -0.19 -13.83
C TRP A 87 -3.83 -1.59 -13.27
N THR A 88 -2.82 -2.26 -12.71
CA THR A 88 -2.99 -3.57 -12.07
C THR A 88 -3.94 -3.52 -10.87
N ASN A 89 -3.91 -2.45 -10.08
CA ASN A 89 -4.85 -2.24 -8.97
C ASN A 89 -6.32 -2.15 -9.46
N ARG A 90 -6.54 -1.47 -10.60
CA ARG A 90 -7.87 -1.38 -11.21
C ARG A 90 -8.35 -2.74 -11.73
N ILE A 91 -7.46 -3.50 -12.35
CA ILE A 91 -7.75 -4.86 -12.83
C ILE A 91 -8.14 -5.75 -11.64
N ALA A 92 -7.38 -5.72 -10.54
CA ALA A 92 -7.70 -6.48 -9.33
C ALA A 92 -9.08 -6.09 -8.76
N THR A 93 -9.41 -4.79 -8.78
CA THR A 93 -10.73 -4.29 -8.34
C THR A 93 -11.86 -4.80 -9.24
N MET A 94 -11.66 -4.80 -10.56
CA MET A 94 -12.63 -5.36 -11.52
C MET A 94 -12.82 -6.87 -11.31
N SER A 95 -11.73 -7.62 -11.12
CA SER A 95 -11.80 -9.04 -10.81
C SER A 95 -12.50 -9.30 -9.46
N GLY A 96 -12.24 -8.48 -8.45
CA GLY A 96 -12.91 -8.53 -7.15
C GLY A 96 -14.42 -8.29 -7.24
N ALA A 97 -14.82 -7.28 -8.01
CA ALA A 97 -16.24 -6.98 -8.27
C ALA A 97 -16.94 -8.13 -9.00
N LEU A 98 -16.27 -8.73 -9.99
CA LEU A 98 -16.79 -9.90 -10.72
C LEU A 98 -16.96 -11.11 -9.79
N MET A 99 -15.98 -11.39 -8.92
CA MET A 99 -16.07 -12.46 -7.93
C MET A 99 -17.19 -12.21 -6.91
N GLY A 100 -17.39 -10.97 -6.47
CA GLY A 100 -18.52 -10.59 -5.60
C GLY A 100 -19.88 -10.80 -6.28
N TYR A 101 -20.00 -10.43 -7.56
CA TYR A 101 -21.20 -10.69 -8.34
C TYR A 101 -21.47 -12.19 -8.51
N ALA A 102 -20.43 -12.98 -8.82
CA ALA A 102 -20.53 -14.43 -8.90
C ALA A 102 -20.98 -15.04 -7.56
N ALA A 103 -20.38 -14.65 -6.44
CA ALA A 103 -20.78 -15.10 -5.11
C ALA A 103 -22.24 -14.76 -4.76
N GLY A 104 -22.73 -13.59 -5.18
CA GLY A 104 -24.14 -13.19 -5.01
C GLY A 104 -25.12 -13.89 -5.96
N HIS A 105 -24.66 -14.31 -7.14
CA HIS A 105 -25.47 -15.06 -8.13
C HIS A 105 -25.53 -16.57 -7.86
N ILE A 106 -24.59 -17.12 -7.10
CA ILE A 106 -24.67 -18.50 -6.62
C ILE A 106 -25.75 -18.54 -5.54
N GLY A 107 -26.98 -18.86 -5.97
CA GLY A 107 -28.14 -19.02 -5.10
C GLY A 107 -27.90 -20.10 -4.03
N MET A 108 -27.45 -19.67 -2.86
CA MET A 108 -27.59 -20.44 -1.64
C MET A 108 -29.09 -20.52 -1.35
N GLY A 109 -29.70 -21.66 -1.65
CA GLY A 109 -31.09 -21.97 -1.32
C GLY A 109 -31.32 -22.04 0.18
N LEU A 110 -31.27 -20.91 0.88
CA LEU A 110 -31.74 -20.76 2.25
C LEU A 110 -33.14 -20.14 2.22
N PRO A 111 -34.17 -20.83 2.75
CA PRO A 111 -35.51 -20.28 2.83
C PRO A 111 -35.51 -19.05 3.74
N ARG A 112 -36.13 -17.99 3.24
CA ARG A 112 -36.58 -16.79 3.95
C ARG A 112 -37.22 -17.06 5.31
#